data_AF-A0A7C5M9V2-F1
#
_entry.id   AF-A0A7C5M9V2-F1
#
_cell.length_a   1.000
_cell.length_b   1.000
_cell.length_c   1.000
_cell.angle_alpha   90.00
_cell.angle_beta   90.00
_cell.angle_gamma   90.00
#
_symmetry.space_group_name_H-M   'P 1'
#
loop_
_entity.id
_entity.type
_entity.pdbx_description
1 polymer ?
#
loop_
_entity_poly.entity_id
_entity_poly.type
_entity_poly.pdbx_seq_one_letter_code
_entity_poly.pdbx_strand_id
1 'polypeptide(L)'
;MKSGQHGNVGTPCSFVIFGSTGNLSQTKLLPALYHLEGAGRLPEHMNLFAFGRRPFRDDDWRDFMAEALKKKLGGRFDSALFQRFAKRFTYVHGELHNPEDYEKLKQA
;
A
#
# COMPACT_ATOMS: atom_id res chain seq x y z
N MET A 1 -39.34 4.67 2.86
CA MET A 1 -38.08 4.79 2.11
C MET A 1 -37.35 6.06 2.54
N LYS A 2 -36.33 5.92 3.40
CA LYS A 2 -35.28 6.94 3.56
C LYS A 2 -33.95 6.18 3.53
N SER A 3 -33.24 6.33 2.42
CA SER A 3 -31.86 5.90 2.23
C SER A 3 -30.98 6.72 3.18
N GLY A 4 -30.68 6.16 4.35
CA GLY A 4 -29.66 6.69 5.24
C GLY A 4 -28.29 6.25 4.75
N GLN A 5 -27.65 7.07 3.91
CA GLN A 5 -26.21 6.96 3.65
C GLN A 5 -25.48 6.96 5.00
N HIS A 6 -24.95 5.79 5.41
CA HIS A 6 -23.94 5.74 6.44
C HIS A 6 -22.61 5.97 5.75
N GLY A 7 -22.32 7.24 5.45
CA GLY A 7 -20.96 7.68 5.17
C GLY A 7 -20.15 7.45 6.45
N ASN A 8 -19.58 6.26 6.61
CA ASN A 8 -18.64 5.99 7.67
C ASN A 8 -17.37 6.79 7.33
N VAL A 9 -17.33 8.05 7.76
CA VAL A 9 -16.11 8.86 7.74
C VAL A 9 -15.21 8.24 8.80
N GLY A 10 -14.55 7.13 8.42
CA GLY A 10 -13.60 6.45 9.27
C GLY A 10 -12.52 7.45 9.66
N THR A 11 -12.17 7.47 10.95
CA THR A 11 -11.04 8.26 11.47
C THR A 11 -9.83 8.09 10.54
N PRO A 12 -9.13 9.18 10.18
CA PRO A 12 -7.92 9.09 9.37
C PRO A 12 -6.99 8.01 9.92
N CYS A 13 -6.69 7.02 9.10
CA CYS A 13 -5.92 5.84 9.48
C CYS A 13 -4.71 5.73 8.56
N SER A 14 -3.54 5.58 9.15
CA SER A 14 -2.31 5.32 8.41
C SER A 14 -1.86 3.89 8.66
N PHE A 15 -1.58 3.15 7.60
CA PHE A 15 -1.10 1.78 7.65
C PHE A 15 0.32 1.72 7.09
N VAL A 16 1.29 1.37 7.93
CA VAL A 16 2.71 1.32 7.56
C VAL A 16 3.19 -0.12 7.45
N ILE A 17 3.78 -0.48 6.30
CA ILE A 17 4.43 -1.77 6.09
C ILE A 17 5.95 -1.60 6.23
N PHE A 18 6.48 -1.92 7.40
CA PHE A 18 7.92 -2.10 7.59
C PHE A 18 8.38 -3.39 6.92
N GLY A 19 9.47 -3.33 6.14
CA GLY A 19 9.89 -4.46 5.32
C GLY A 19 8.94 -4.68 4.13
N SER A 20 8.48 -3.59 3.52
CA SER A 20 7.57 -3.58 2.36
C SER A 20 8.08 -4.41 1.17
N THR A 21 9.39 -4.54 1.00
CA THR A 21 10.03 -5.36 -0.05
C THR A 21 10.26 -6.82 0.36
N GLY A 22 9.87 -7.22 1.58
CA GLY A 22 10.08 -8.57 2.11
C GLY A 22 9.15 -9.62 1.51
N ASN A 23 9.48 -10.90 1.70
CA ASN A 23 8.72 -12.02 1.13
C ASN A 23 7.26 -12.06 1.64
N LEU A 24 7.03 -11.80 2.93
CA LEU A 24 5.68 -11.79 3.49
C LEU A 24 4.82 -10.67 2.88
N SER A 25 5.39 -9.49 2.71
CA SER A 25 4.73 -8.36 2.05
C SER A 25 4.30 -8.70 0.63
N GLN A 26 5.21 -9.27 -0.16
CA GLN A 26 4.94 -9.66 -1.55
C GLN A 26 3.93 -10.81 -1.68
N THR A 27 4.01 -11.82 -0.80
CA THR A 27 3.23 -13.06 -0.96
C THR A 27 1.89 -13.04 -0.25
N LYS A 28 1.68 -12.15 0.73
CA LYS A 28 0.48 -12.09 1.56
C LYS A 28 -0.10 -10.67 1.70
N LEU A 29 0.67 -9.71 2.20
CA LEU A 29 0.11 -8.39 2.54
C LEU A 29 -0.35 -7.59 1.32
N LEU A 30 0.52 -7.39 0.33
CA LEU A 30 0.18 -6.65 -0.89
C LEU A 30 -0.98 -7.31 -1.65
N PRO A 31 -1.01 -8.65 -1.85
CA PRO A 31 -2.17 -9.32 -2.46
C PRO A 31 -3.46 -9.16 -1.66
N ALA A 32 -3.42 -9.22 -0.33
CA ALA A 32 -4.60 -9.06 0.51
C ALA A 32 -5.17 -7.64 0.41
N LEU A 33 -4.31 -6.62 0.50
CA LEU A 33 -4.70 -5.22 0.32
C LEU A 33 -5.23 -4.96 -1.09
N TYR A 34 -4.59 -5.52 -2.11
CA TYR A 34 -5.07 -5.42 -3.50
C TYR A 34 -6.48 -6.00 -3.68
N HIS A 35 -6.77 -7.16 -3.06
CA HIS A 35 -8.12 -7.73 -3.07
C HIS A 35 -9.13 -6.86 -2.31
N LEU A 36 -8.73 -6.24 -1.19
CA LEU A 36 -9.59 -5.33 -0.44
C LEU A 36 -9.91 -4.06 -1.26
N GLU A 37 -8.95 -3.56 -2.04
CA GLU A 37 -9.15 -2.42 -2.94
C GLU A 37 -10.14 -2.80 -4.04
N GLY A 38 -9.97 -3.97 -4.66
CA GLY A 38 -10.90 -4.48 -5.66
C GLY A 38 -12.32 -4.73 -5.14
N ALA A 39 -12.45 -5.05 -3.85
CA ALA A 39 -13.73 -5.25 -3.18
C ALA A 39 -14.34 -3.96 -2.60
N GLY A 40 -13.68 -2.80 -2.72
CA GLY A 40 -14.14 -1.54 -2.13
C GLY A 40 -14.18 -1.56 -0.59
N ARG A 41 -13.33 -2.38 0.03
CA ARG A 41 -13.27 -2.57 1.50
C ARG A 41 -12.10 -1.86 2.18
N LEU A 42 -11.22 -1.25 1.39
CA LEU A 42 -10.19 -0.36 1.88
C LEU A 42 -10.82 1.01 2.18
N PRO A 43 -10.70 1.56 3.40
CA PRO A 43 -11.28 2.86 3.72
C PRO A 43 -10.75 3.94 2.77
N GLU A 44 -11.62 4.81 2.27
CA GLU A 44 -11.27 5.79 1.23
C GLU A 44 -10.11 6.70 1.65
N HIS A 45 -10.13 7.18 2.90
CA HIS A 45 -9.13 8.09 3.45
C HIS A 45 -7.97 7.38 4.19
N MET A 46 -7.75 6.09 3.93
CA MET A 46 -6.62 5.36 4.52
C MET A 46 -5.33 5.61 3.73
N ASN A 47 -4.30 6.08 4.43
CA ASN A 47 -2.96 6.29 3.88
C ASN A 47 -2.14 4.99 4.00
N LEU A 48 -1.48 4.59 2.92
CA LEU A 48 -0.61 3.41 2.91
C LEU A 48 0.84 3.84 2.78
N PHE A 49 1.69 3.39 3.68
CA PHE A 49 3.13 3.66 3.65
C PHE A 49 3.90 2.37 3.47
N ALA A 50 4.82 2.35 2.51
CA ALA A 50 5.75 1.27 2.29
C ALA A 50 7.13 1.71 2.79
N PHE A 51 7.61 1.11 3.88
CA PHE A 51 8.93 1.43 4.44
C PHE A 51 9.93 0.32 4.14
N GLY A 52 11.09 0.67 3.57
CA GLY A 52 12.10 -0.32 3.21
C GLY A 52 13.50 0.25 2.98
N ARG A 53 14.48 -0.66 2.95
CA ARG A 53 15.92 -0.32 2.82
C ARG A 53 16.40 -0.13 1.37
N ARG A 54 15.55 -0.43 0.38
CA ARG A 54 15.96 -0.28 -1.01
C ARG A 54 15.88 1.21 -1.35
N PRO A 55 16.86 1.78 -2.07
CA PRO A 55 16.84 3.20 -2.44
C PRO A 55 15.88 3.45 -3.61
N PHE A 56 14.61 3.05 -3.44
CA PHE A 56 13.57 3.23 -4.42
C PHE A 56 12.97 4.63 -4.33
N ARG A 57 12.64 5.17 -5.49
CA ARG A 57 11.64 6.24 -5.64
C ARG A 57 10.26 5.61 -5.74
N ASP A 58 9.22 6.44 -5.69
CA ASP A 58 7.84 5.94 -5.79
C ASP A 58 7.58 5.13 -7.06
N ASP A 59 8.16 5.51 -8.20
CA ASP A 59 7.99 4.77 -9.45
C ASP A 59 8.69 3.40 -9.41
N ASP A 60 9.91 3.32 -8.87
CA ASP A 60 10.60 2.05 -8.65
C ASP A 60 9.80 1.12 -7.73
N TRP A 61 9.19 1.70 -6.68
CA TRP A 61 8.33 0.97 -5.76
C TRP A 61 7.05 0.47 -6.44
N ARG A 62 6.40 1.29 -7.28
CA ARG A 62 5.22 0.90 -8.06
C ARG A 62 5.56 -0.26 -9.00
N ASP A 63 6.69 -0.20 -9.70
CA ASP A 63 7.12 -1.28 -10.58
C ASP A 63 7.41 -2.57 -9.79
N PHE A 64 8.11 -2.46 -8.66
CA PHE A 64 8.34 -3.59 -7.77
C PHE A 64 7.02 -4.23 -7.28
N MET A 65 6.06 -3.41 -6.87
CA MET A 65 4.74 -3.86 -6.43
C MET A 65 3.97 -4.55 -7.56
N ALA A 66 4.01 -3.98 -8.78
CA ALA A 66 3.38 -4.56 -9.96
C ALA A 66 3.91 -5.96 -10.22
N GLU A 67 5.22 -6.14 -10.23
CA GLU A 67 5.86 -7.44 -10.47
C GLU A 67 5.50 -8.46 -9.37
N ALA A 68 5.52 -8.06 -8.10
CA ALA A 68 5.12 -8.91 -6.99
C ALA A 68 3.65 -9.38 -7.12
N LEU A 69 2.74 -8.46 -7.48
CA LEU A 69 1.32 -8.77 -7.65
C LEU A 69 1.05 -9.61 -8.89
N LYS A 70 1.67 -9.31 -10.04
CA LYS A 70 1.57 -10.13 -11.26
C LYS A 70 2.02 -11.57 -10.98
N LYS A 71 3.16 -11.74 -10.33
CA LYS A 71 3.69 -13.06 -9.94
C LYS A 71 2.71 -13.81 -9.02
N LYS A 72 2.05 -13.12 -8.09
CA LYS A 72 1.17 -13.76 -7.12
C LYS A 72 -0.25 -14.03 -7.64
N LEU A 73 -0.79 -13.14 -8.47
CA LEU A 73 -2.18 -13.15 -8.92
C LEU A 73 -2.36 -13.82 -10.28
N GLY A 74 -1.34 -13.82 -11.13
CA GLY A 74 -1.41 -14.34 -12.49
C GLY A 74 -2.49 -13.63 -13.30
N GLY A 75 -3.35 -14.40 -13.96
CA GLY A 75 -4.47 -13.88 -14.77
C GLY A 75 -5.55 -13.09 -13.99
N ARG A 76 -5.44 -12.98 -12.66
CA ARG A 76 -6.31 -12.14 -11.82
C ARG A 76 -5.75 -10.73 -11.59
N PHE A 77 -4.56 -10.42 -12.11
CA PHE A 77 -4.01 -9.07 -12.07
C PHE A 77 -4.80 -8.18 -13.03
N ASP A 78 -5.23 -7.01 -12.55
CA ASP A 78 -6.00 -6.03 -13.30
C ASP A 78 -5.22 -4.70 -13.27
N SER A 79 -4.82 -4.23 -14.45
CA SER A 79 -4.00 -3.04 -14.60
C SER A 79 -4.70 -1.76 -14.11
N ALA A 80 -6.01 -1.63 -14.31
CA ALA A 80 -6.75 -0.45 -13.89
C ALA A 80 -6.95 -0.42 -12.37
N LEU A 81 -7.23 -1.58 -11.76
CA LEU A 81 -7.26 -1.73 -10.30
C LEU A 81 -5.88 -1.46 -9.70
N PHE A 82 -4.82 -2.01 -10.30
CA PHE A 82 -3.45 -1.76 -9.86
C PHE A 82 -3.09 -0.27 -9.89
N GLN A 83 -3.43 0.46 -10.95
CA GLN A 83 -3.14 1.90 -11.04
C GLN A 83 -3.83 2.71 -9.93
N ARG A 84 -5.05 2.34 -9.52
CA ARG A 84 -5.72 2.97 -8.37
C ARG A 84 -5.04 2.58 -7.06
N PHE A 85 -4.79 1.29 -6.87
CA PHE A 85 -4.17 0.73 -5.67
C PHE A 85 -2.77 1.31 -5.41
N ALA A 86 -1.93 1.36 -6.44
CA ALA A 86 -0.54 1.79 -6.34
C ALA A 86 -0.41 3.29 -5.98
N LYS A 87 -1.38 4.12 -6.40
CA LYS A 87 -1.43 5.55 -6.05
C LYS A 87 -1.71 5.80 -4.57
N ARG A 88 -2.19 4.80 -3.83
CA ARG A 88 -2.45 4.91 -2.38
C ARG A 88 -1.18 4.84 -1.54
N PHE A 89 -0.08 4.37 -2.13
CA PHE A 89 1.18 4.16 -1.41
C PHE A 89 2.13 5.34 -1.57
N THR A 90 2.72 5.74 -0.45
CA THR A 90 3.96 6.52 -0.41
C THR A 90 5.11 5.59 -0.01
N TYR A 91 6.22 5.59 -0.77
CA TYR A 91 7.41 4.84 -0.39
C TYR A 91 8.34 5.68 0.49
N VAL A 92 8.81 5.11 1.59
CA VAL A 92 9.77 5.72 2.49
C VAL A 92 11.01 4.83 2.56
N HIS A 93 12.11 5.35 2.01
CA HIS A 93 13.42 4.72 2.12
C HIS A 93 14.01 4.98 3.52
N GLY A 94 14.34 3.90 4.24
CA GLY A 94 14.99 4.00 5.55
C GLY A 94 15.33 2.65 6.18
N GLU A 95 16.05 2.73 7.31
CA GLU A 95 16.50 1.60 8.10
C GLU A 95 15.86 1.58 9.49
N LEU A 96 15.53 0.38 9.98
CA LEU A 96 14.79 0.23 11.25
C LEU A 96 15.59 0.68 12.48
N HIS A 97 16.91 0.57 12.43
CA HIS A 97 17.79 0.94 13.54
C HIS A 97 18.31 2.38 13.44
N ASN A 98 17.86 3.16 12.45
CA ASN A 98 18.25 4.55 12.30
C ASN A 98 17.09 5.47 12.74
N PRO A 99 17.19 6.13 13.91
CA PRO A 99 16.13 7.02 14.40
C PRO A 99 15.76 8.15 13.43
N GLU A 100 16.73 8.67 12.66
CA GLU A 100 16.49 9.77 11.72
C GLU A 100 15.55 9.38 10.57
N ASP A 101 15.52 8.10 10.20
CA ASP A 101 14.63 7.62 9.13
C ASP A 101 13.15 7.62 9.53
N TYR A 102 12.85 7.65 10.83
CA TYR A 102 11.47 7.79 11.31
C TYR A 102 10.94 9.22 11.15
N GLU A 103 11.82 10.24 11.14
CA GLU A 103 11.40 11.61 10.84
C GLU A 103 10.98 11.75 9.37
N LYS A 104 11.61 11.01 8.46
CA LYS A 104 11.17 10.94 7.04
C LYS A 104 9.76 10.34 6.95
N LEU A 105 9.50 9.25 7.68
CA LEU A 105 8.18 8.61 7.70
C LEU A 105 7.10 9.53 8.27
N LYS A 106 7.43 10.35 9.28
CA LYS A 106 6.51 11.31 9.89
C LYS A 106 6.15 12.47 8.96
N GLN A 107 7.04 12.84 8.05
CA GLN A 107 6.87 13.95 7.10
C GLN A 107 6.23 13.55 5.76
N ALA A 108 6.24 12.25 5.45
CA ALA A 108 5.68 11.66 4.23
C ALA A 108 4.14 11.67 4.24
#